data_AF-A0A383EMW5-F1
#
_entry.id   AF-A0A383EMW5-F1
#
_cell.length_a   1.000
_cell.length_b   1.000
_cell.length_c   1.000
_cell.angle_alpha   90.00
_cell.angle_beta   90.00
_cell.angle_gamma   90.00
#
_symmetry.space_group_name_H-M   'P 1'
#
loop_
_entity.id
_entity.type
_entity.pdbx_description
1 polymer ?
#
loop_
_entity_poly.entity_id
_entity_poly.type
_entity_poly.pdbx_seq_one_letter_code
_entity_poly.pdbx_strand_id
1 'polypeptide(L)' 'MQANGETMAEPTFNVDHVGETVLYISNLPLDANIQFVTIMATQMPYVGRG' A
#
# COMPACT_ATOMS: atom_id res chain seq x y z
N MET A 1 2.47 7.20 17.85
CA MET A 1 2.50 8.68 17.81
C MET A 1 2.69 9.08 16.36
N GLN A 2 1.80 9.90 15.82
CA GLN A 2 1.82 10.42 14.46
C GLN A 2 2.87 11.53 14.33
N ALA A 3 3.14 11.98 13.10
CA ALA A 3 4.16 13.01 12.82
C ALA A 3 3.85 14.38 13.45
N ASN A 4 2.56 14.69 13.68
CA ASN A 4 2.10 15.88 14.39
C ASN A 4 2.19 15.74 15.93
N GLY A 5 2.74 14.63 16.44
CA GLY A 5 2.89 14.37 17.86
C GLY A 5 1.65 13.80 18.56
N GLU A 6 0.53 13.59 17.86
CA GLU A 6 -0.67 13.02 18.45
C GLU A 6 -0.63 11.48 18.47
N THR A 7 -1.30 10.84 19.43
CA THR A 7 -1.46 9.38 19.41
C THR A 7 -2.80 9.03 18.76
N MET A 8 -2.73 8.52 17.53
CA MET A 8 -3.89 8.08 16.76
C MET A 8 -3.61 6.70 16.17
N ALA A 9 -4.65 5.88 16.05
CA ALA A 9 -4.58 4.61 15.31
C ALA A 9 -4.15 4.89 13.86
N GLU A 10 -3.22 4.11 13.35
CA GLU A 10 -2.79 4.24 11.97
C GLU A 10 -3.90 3.77 11.03
N PRO A 11 -4.20 4.53 9.95
CA PRO A 11 -5.15 4.07 8.95
C PRO A 11 -4.70 2.76 8.32
N THR A 12 -5.61 1.78 8.27
CA THR A 12 -5.40 0.49 7.64
C THR A 12 -6.23 0.38 6.35
N PHE A 13 -6.03 -0.70 5.60
CA PHE A 13 -6.85 -1.06 4.43
C PHE A 13 -7.20 -2.55 4.48
N ASN A 14 -8.17 -2.99 3.67
CA ASN A 14 -8.56 -4.40 3.60
C ASN A 14 -7.42 -5.24 2.98
N VAL A 15 -7.07 -6.36 3.63
CA VAL A 15 -6.03 -7.29 3.18
C VAL A 15 -6.33 -7.89 1.80
N ASP A 16 -7.62 -7.99 1.42
CA ASP A 16 -8.03 -8.52 0.11
C ASP A 16 -7.36 -7.78 -1.06
N HIS A 17 -7.09 -6.48 -0.92
CA HIS A 17 -6.39 -5.68 -1.94
C HIS A 17 -4.97 -6.18 -2.22
N VAL A 18 -4.30 -6.76 -1.22
CA VAL A 18 -2.99 -7.40 -1.42
C VAL A 18 -3.15 -8.64 -2.30
N GLY A 19 -4.17 -9.46 -2.02
CA GLY A 19 -4.47 -10.65 -2.80
C GLY A 19 -4.81 -10.32 -4.26
N GLU A 20 -5.65 -9.32 -4.49
CA GLU A 20 -5.99 -8.81 -5.82
C GLU A 20 -4.74 -8.34 -6.58
N THR A 21 -3.84 -7.63 -5.91
CA THR A 21 -2.59 -7.14 -6.50
C THR A 21 -1.65 -8.29 -6.90
N VAL A 22 -1.50 -9.30 -6.04
CA VAL A 22 -0.69 -10.49 -6.34
C VAL A 22 -1.28 -11.26 -7.52
N LEU A 23 -2.61 -11.45 -7.55
CA LEU A 23 -3.30 -12.10 -8.66
C LEU A 23 -3.06 -11.33 -9.97
N TYR A 24 -3.18 -10.01 -9.96
CA TYR A 24 -2.89 -9.17 -11.11
C TYR A 24 -1.45 -9.37 -11.61
N ILE A 25 -0.46 -9.30 -10.73
CA ILE A 25 0.96 -9.49 -11.08
C ILE A 25 1.19 -10.89 -11.69
N SER A 26 0.55 -11.91 -11.13
CA SER A 26 0.70 -13.29 -11.62
C SER A 26 0.12 -13.54 -13.02
N ASN A 27 -0.81 -12.69 -13.47
CA ASN A 27 -1.43 -12.78 -14.80
C ASN A 27 -0.70 -11.98 -15.88
N LEU A 28 0.42 -11.31 -15.55
CA LEU A 28 1.21 -10.58 -16.53
C LEU A 28 1.93 -11.53 -17.49
N PRO A 29 2.15 -11.13 -18.75
CA PRO A 29 2.95 -11.91 -19.70
C PRO A 29 4.41 -12.01 -19.20
N LEU A 30 5.12 -13.06 -19.62
CA LEU A 30 6.46 -13.39 -19.11
C LEU A 30 7.54 -12.35 -19.45
N ASP A 31 7.27 -11.45 -20.39
CA ASP A 31 8.13 -10.32 -20.75
C ASP A 31 7.85 -9.05 -19.92
N ALA A 32 6.82 -9.06 -19.07
CA ALA A 32 6.48 -7.98 -18.17
C ALA A 32 6.80 -8.34 -16.72
N ASN A 33 7.38 -7.38 -15.98
CA ASN A 33 7.74 -7.56 -14.58
C ASN A 33 7.37 -6.32 -13.76
N ILE A 34 6.75 -6.56 -12.60
CA ILE A 34 6.58 -5.55 -11.54
C ILE A 34 7.59 -5.86 -10.45
N GLN A 35 8.75 -5.20 -10.52
CA GLN A 35 9.86 -5.49 -9.61
C GLN A 35 9.61 -4.99 -8.19
N PHE A 36 8.88 -3.88 -8.04
CA PHE A 36 8.45 -3.36 -6.75
C PHE A 36 7.03 -2.80 -6.84
N VAL A 37 6.24 -3.06 -5.81
CA VAL A 37 4.91 -2.49 -5.64
C VAL A 37 4.73 -2.10 -4.17
N THR A 38 4.14 -0.93 -3.94
CA THR A 38 3.81 -0.45 -2.60
C THR A 38 2.32 -0.17 -2.55
N ILE A 39 1.62 -0.83 -1.63
CA ILE A 39 0.19 -0.60 -1.36
C ILE A 39 0.08 0.20 -0.06
N MET A 40 -0.80 1.18 -0.04
CA MET A 40 -0.94 2.12 1.07
C MET A 40 -2.42 2.40 1.36
N ALA A 41 -2.77 2.51 2.65
CA ALA A 41 -4.09 3.02 3.02
C ALA A 41 -4.23 4.48 2.56
N THR A 42 -5.37 4.85 1.96
CA THR A 42 -5.59 6.18 1.36
C THR A 42 -5.30 7.34 2.32
N GLN A 43 -5.61 7.15 3.60
CA GLN A 43 -5.42 8.17 4.64
C GLN A 43 -4.05 8.07 5.34
N MET A 44 -3.17 7.16 4.90
CA MET A 44 -1.86 7.00 5.51
C MET A 44 -1.06 8.29 5.32
N PRO A 45 -0.62 8.95 6.40
CA PRO A 45 0.02 10.27 6.29
C PRO A 45 1.45 10.21 5.73
N TYR A 46 1.98 9.03 5.38
CA TYR A 46 3.40 8.78 5.08
C TYR A 46 3.95 9.60 3.90
N VAL A 47 3.20 9.71 2.79
CA VAL A 47 3.64 10.44 1.58
C VAL A 47 3.45 11.96 1.71
N GLY A 48 2.59 12.41 2.63
CA GLY A 48 2.25 13.82 2.84
C GLY A 48 2.93 14.49 4.03
N ARG A 49 3.96 13.87 4.65
CA ARG A 49 4.68 14.43 5.83
C ARG A 49 5.65 15.57 5.49
N GLY A 50 5.41 16.31 4.40
CA GLY A 50 6.18 17.50 4.03
C GLY A 50 5.96 18.63 5.02
#